data_AF-C4JJW5-F1
#
_entry.id   AF-C4JJW5-F1
#
_cell.length_a   1.000
_cell.length_b   1.000
_cell.length_c   1.000
_cell.angle_alpha   90.00
_cell.angle_beta   90.00
_cell.angle_gamma   90.00
#
_symmetry.space_group_name_H-M   'P 1'
#
loop_
_entity.id
_entity.type
_entity.pdbx_description
1 polymer ?
#
loop_
_entity_poly.entity_id
_entity_poly.type
_entity_poly.pdbx_seq_one_letter_code
_entity_poly.pdbx_strand_id
1 'polypeptide(L)'
;MRVTGVLRQAAAARTPLIRFVGKRATPESTDNAPRVHPASPTNELPDSFMKYRSRAQQHGPLNSPSRSPSYGFIGGFSGASLGPVQPKQGEYFDRNDLPARFRRVPWTQAEIEAVETGGASLFA
;
A
#
# COMPACT_ATOMS: atom_id res chain seq x y z
N MET A 1 33.64 -0.94 60.82
CA MET A 1 34.08 -0.07 59.70
C MET A 1 34.79 -0.88 58.62
N ARG A 2 34.10 -1.46 57.62
CA ARG A 2 34.73 -1.93 56.35
C ARG A 2 33.76 -1.87 55.16
N VAL A 3 32.88 -0.87 55.12
CA VAL A 3 31.95 -0.63 54.00
C VAL A 3 32.71 -0.19 52.73
N THR A 4 33.91 0.34 52.89
CA THR A 4 34.75 0.90 51.81
C THR A 4 35.41 -0.14 50.90
N GLY A 5 35.67 -1.36 51.41
CA GLY A 5 36.38 -2.41 50.65
C GLY A 5 35.53 -3.06 49.55
N VAL A 6 34.29 -3.43 49.90
CA VAL A 6 33.36 -4.12 48.98
C VAL A 6 32.94 -3.21 47.82
N LEU A 7 32.74 -1.91 48.07
CA LEU A 7 32.42 -0.94 47.03
C LEU A 7 33.58 -0.71 46.03
N ARG A 8 34.84 -0.70 46.50
CA ARG A 8 36.01 -0.60 45.61
C ARG A 8 36.19 -1.85 44.75
N GLN A 9 35.91 -3.03 45.29
CA GLN A 9 36.05 -4.30 44.56
C GLN A 9 34.92 -4.47 43.51
N ALA A 10 33.71 -4.00 43.80
CA ALA A 10 32.60 -3.98 42.84
C ALA A 10 32.80 -2.99 41.69
N ALA A 11 33.45 -1.84 41.93
CA ALA A 11 33.79 -0.86 40.90
C ALA A 11 34.88 -1.37 39.94
N ALA A 12 35.80 -2.21 40.41
CA ALA A 12 36.83 -2.83 39.57
C ALA A 12 36.29 -3.99 38.71
N ALA A 13 35.19 -4.64 39.12
CA ALA A 13 34.61 -5.80 38.43
C ALA A 13 33.52 -5.44 37.40
N ARG A 14 33.03 -4.19 37.35
CA ARG A 14 31.94 -3.77 36.47
C ARG A 14 32.36 -2.54 35.65
N THR A 15 33.06 -2.78 34.55
CA THR A 15 33.26 -1.75 33.53
C THR A 15 31.91 -1.52 32.82
N PRO A 16 31.33 -0.30 32.87
CA PRO A 16 30.09 -0.04 32.15
C PRO A 16 30.37 -0.11 30.64
N LEU A 17 29.70 -1.04 29.94
CA LEU A 17 29.81 -1.20 28.49
C LEU A 17 29.26 0.00 27.70
N ILE A 18 28.54 0.89 28.39
CA ILE A 18 27.98 2.09 27.79
C ILE A 18 29.06 3.18 27.78
N ARG A 19 29.50 3.55 26.57
CA ARG A 19 30.34 4.73 26.39
C ARG A 19 29.45 5.97 26.38
N PHE A 20 29.70 6.88 27.31
CA PHE A 20 29.13 8.23 27.28
C PHE A 20 29.82 9.04 26.17
N VAL A 21 29.47 8.74 24.92
CA VAL A 21 29.75 9.63 23.80
C VAL A 21 29.04 10.95 24.10
N GLY A 22 29.80 12.06 24.12
CA GLY A 22 29.29 13.39 24.43
C GLY A 22 28.19 13.87 23.46
N LYS A 23 27.92 15.18 23.45
CA LYS A 23 26.91 15.76 22.55
C LYS A 23 27.22 15.37 21.10
N ARG A 24 26.32 14.63 20.47
CA ARG A 24 26.45 14.24 19.05
C ARG A 24 26.30 15.51 18.21
N ALA A 25 27.32 15.84 17.41
CA ALA A 25 27.25 16.90 16.42
C ALA A 25 26.76 16.32 15.10
N THR A 26 25.83 17.00 14.44
CA THR A 26 25.44 16.68 13.06
C THR A 26 26.54 17.14 12.11
N PRO A 27 27.01 16.29 11.20
CA PRO A 27 27.99 16.71 10.20
C PRO A 27 27.38 17.78 9.29
N GLU A 28 28.08 18.91 9.12
CA GLU A 28 27.65 20.03 8.26
C GLU A 28 27.56 19.63 6.78
N SER A 29 28.35 18.64 6.37
CA SER A 29 28.35 18.12 5.00
C SER A 29 28.36 16.60 5.03
N THR A 30 27.37 16.01 4.37
CA THR A 30 27.27 14.56 4.13
C THR A 30 27.25 14.33 2.64
N ASP A 31 27.95 13.30 2.18
CA ASP A 31 27.89 12.86 0.79
C ASP A 31 26.51 12.27 0.48
N ASN A 32 25.75 12.99 -0.34
CA ASN A 32 24.42 12.61 -0.80
C ASN A 32 24.44 12.08 -2.24
N ALA A 33 25.62 11.77 -2.79
CA ALA A 33 25.70 11.14 -4.10
C ALA A 33 24.87 9.84 -4.09
N PRO A 34 24.00 9.60 -5.09
CA PRO A 34 23.27 8.36 -5.18
C PRO A 34 24.28 7.20 -5.31
N ARG A 35 24.04 6.13 -4.58
CA ARG A 35 24.91 4.94 -4.57
C ARG A 35 24.08 3.70 -4.83
N VAL A 36 24.65 2.78 -5.58
CA VAL A 36 24.04 1.47 -5.82
C VAL A 36 23.99 0.69 -4.52
N HIS A 37 22.89 -0.03 -4.31
CA HIS A 37 22.78 -0.93 -3.18
C HIS A 37 23.71 -2.14 -3.41
N PRO A 38 24.47 -2.61 -2.40
CA PRO A 38 25.42 -3.72 -2.56
C PRO A 38 24.75 -5.05 -2.96
N ALA A 39 23.46 -5.22 -2.63
CA ALA A 39 22.66 -6.38 -3.06
C ALA A 39 21.82 -6.11 -4.31
N SER A 40 22.11 -5.05 -5.07
CA SER A 40 21.41 -4.78 -6.34
C SER A 40 21.78 -5.86 -7.37
N PRO A 41 20.81 -6.52 -8.02
CA PRO A 41 21.09 -7.53 -9.05
C PRO A 41 21.88 -6.97 -10.24
N THR A 42 21.67 -5.70 -10.58
CA THR A 42 22.31 -5.03 -11.72
C THR A 42 23.51 -4.19 -11.33
N ASN A 43 23.66 -3.87 -10.04
CA ASN A 43 24.74 -3.03 -9.50
C ASN A 43 24.93 -1.68 -10.23
N GLU A 44 23.86 -1.15 -10.84
CA GLU A 44 23.85 0.09 -11.62
C GLU A 44 22.76 1.04 -11.11
N LEU A 45 23.03 2.35 -11.14
CA LEU A 45 22.01 3.37 -10.85
C LEU A 45 21.11 3.55 -12.08
N PRO A 46 19.80 3.79 -11.89
CA PRO A 46 18.93 4.13 -13.01
C PRO A 46 19.39 5.42 -13.71
N ASP A 47 19.62 5.36 -15.02
CA ASP A 47 20.17 6.48 -15.80
C ASP A 47 19.32 7.78 -15.73
N SER A 48 17.98 7.65 -15.86
CA SER A 48 16.97 8.71 -15.68
C SER A 48 15.58 8.19 -16.06
N PHE A 49 14.51 8.83 -15.56
CA PHE A 49 13.14 8.48 -15.93
C PHE A 49 12.84 8.68 -17.42
N MET A 50 13.53 9.61 -18.09
CA MET A 50 13.44 9.83 -19.53
C MET A 50 13.98 8.65 -20.35
N LYS A 51 15.15 8.12 -19.98
CA LYS A 51 15.73 6.91 -20.62
C LYS A 51 14.94 5.65 -20.27
N TYR A 52 14.40 5.56 -19.05
CA TYR A 52 13.45 4.49 -18.71
C TYR A 52 12.21 4.56 -19.60
N ARG A 53 11.62 5.74 -19.77
CA ARG A 53 10.44 5.91 -20.65
C ARG A 53 10.72 5.48 -22.07
N SER A 54 11.87 5.83 -22.66
CA SER A 54 12.20 5.43 -24.03
C SER A 54 12.42 3.92 -24.18
N ARG A 55 13.05 3.25 -23.20
CA ARG A 55 13.20 1.76 -23.20
C ARG A 55 11.86 1.05 -22.95
N ALA A 56 11.06 1.53 -22.00
CA ALA A 56 9.77 0.95 -21.64
C ALA A 56 8.69 1.09 -22.74
N GLN A 57 8.90 1.95 -23.74
CA GLN A 57 8.07 2.00 -24.96
C GLN A 57 8.06 0.68 -25.74
N GLN A 58 8.99 -0.25 -25.48
CA GLN A 58 8.97 -1.58 -26.11
C GLN A 58 7.79 -2.46 -25.65
N HIS A 59 7.10 -2.12 -24.55
CA HIS A 59 6.02 -2.95 -23.99
C HIS A 59 4.70 -2.18 -23.76
N GLY A 60 4.54 -0.98 -24.31
CA GLY A 60 3.33 -0.17 -24.12
C GLY A 60 2.88 0.60 -25.37
N PRO A 61 1.57 0.88 -25.53
CA PRO A 61 0.97 1.46 -26.75
C PRO A 61 1.27 2.96 -26.97
N LEU A 62 2.29 3.52 -26.32
CA LEU A 62 2.51 4.96 -26.20
C LEU A 62 3.29 5.58 -27.38
N ASN A 63 3.68 4.79 -28.39
CA ASN A 63 4.47 5.27 -29.53
C ASN A 63 3.91 4.86 -30.90
N SER A 64 2.61 5.08 -31.14
CA SER A 64 2.07 5.04 -32.51
C SER A 64 1.80 6.46 -33.00
N PRO A 65 2.78 7.16 -33.59
CA PRO A 65 2.50 8.32 -34.42
C PRO A 65 1.74 7.78 -35.64
N SER A 66 0.43 8.02 -35.67
CA SER A 66 -0.51 7.48 -36.66
C SER A 66 -0.98 6.04 -36.41
N ARG A 67 -2.20 5.96 -35.86
CA ARG A 67 -3.31 5.05 -36.23
C ARG A 67 -2.92 3.66 -36.77
N SER A 68 -2.95 2.64 -35.89
CA SER A 68 -3.26 1.26 -36.28
C SER A 68 -4.21 0.62 -35.25
N PRO A 69 -5.32 -0.03 -35.67
CA PRO A 69 -6.48 -0.31 -34.83
C PRO A 69 -6.40 -1.68 -34.15
N SER A 70 -5.29 -1.99 -33.46
CA SER A 70 -5.10 -3.33 -32.89
C SER A 70 -5.29 -3.45 -31.37
N TYR A 71 -5.42 -2.32 -30.65
CA TYR A 71 -5.81 -2.31 -29.24
C TYR A 71 -6.85 -1.21 -28.99
N GLY A 72 -8.05 -1.64 -28.58
CA GLY A 72 -9.20 -0.89 -28.10
C GLY A 72 -9.19 0.64 -28.24
N PHE A 73 -10.10 1.12 -29.11
CA PHE A 73 -10.52 2.49 -29.40
C PHE A 73 -11.12 3.28 -28.21
N ILE A 74 -10.65 3.05 -26.97
CA ILE A 74 -11.28 3.60 -25.76
C ILE A 74 -10.50 4.82 -25.22
N GLY A 75 -9.16 4.83 -25.34
CA GLY A 75 -8.32 5.86 -24.73
C GLY A 75 -8.30 7.24 -25.43
N GLY A 76 -8.84 7.35 -26.64
CA GLY A 76 -8.86 8.60 -27.43
C GLY A 76 -10.19 9.35 -27.42
N PHE A 77 -11.21 8.80 -26.77
CA PHE A 77 -12.57 9.30 -26.79
C PHE A 77 -12.97 9.77 -25.39
N SER A 78 -13.75 10.86 -25.31
CA SER A 78 -14.34 11.24 -24.03
C SER A 78 -15.30 10.13 -23.58
N GLY A 79 -15.35 9.84 -22.27
CA GLY A 79 -16.21 8.78 -21.75
C GLY A 79 -17.68 8.92 -22.16
N ALA A 80 -18.15 10.17 -22.35
CA ALA A 80 -19.49 10.46 -22.86
C ALA A 80 -19.73 9.97 -24.30
N SER A 81 -18.69 9.95 -25.15
CA SER A 81 -18.81 9.49 -26.55
C SER A 81 -18.76 7.97 -26.72
N LEU A 82 -18.42 7.23 -25.66
CA LEU A 82 -18.43 5.75 -25.65
C LEU A 82 -19.84 5.17 -25.41
N GLY A 83 -20.82 6.03 -25.11
CA GLY A 83 -22.18 5.62 -24.80
C GLY A 83 -22.38 5.14 -23.36
N PRO A 84 -23.64 4.88 -22.96
CA PRO A 84 -23.94 4.40 -21.62
C PRO A 84 -23.42 2.96 -21.43
N VAL A 85 -22.78 2.72 -20.29
CA VAL A 85 -22.34 1.38 -19.88
C VAL A 85 -23.58 0.60 -19.44
N GLN A 86 -24.00 -0.35 -20.26
CA GLN A 86 -25.13 -1.24 -20.01
C GLN A 86 -24.64 -2.69 -19.92
N PRO A 87 -25.23 -3.52 -19.06
CA PRO A 87 -24.84 -4.92 -18.99
C PRO A 87 -25.35 -5.64 -20.23
N LYS A 88 -24.68 -6.72 -20.63
CA LYS A 88 -25.19 -7.56 -21.74
C LYS A 88 -26.46 -8.27 -21.32
N GLN A 89 -27.20 -8.81 -22.30
CA GLN A 89 -28.39 -9.60 -22.01
C GLN A 89 -28.06 -10.78 -21.08
N GLY A 90 -28.69 -10.81 -19.91
CA GLY A 90 -28.46 -11.82 -18.88
C GLY A 90 -27.34 -11.50 -17.88
N GLU A 91 -26.59 -10.41 -18.09
CA GLU A 91 -25.70 -9.82 -17.11
C GLU A 91 -26.45 -8.72 -16.34
N TYR A 92 -26.04 -8.50 -15.10
CA TYR A 92 -26.62 -7.47 -14.22
C TYR A 92 -25.50 -6.82 -13.43
N PHE A 93 -25.59 -5.52 -13.19
CA PHE A 93 -24.57 -4.81 -12.41
C PHE A 93 -24.74 -5.01 -10.90
N ASP A 94 -25.98 -5.05 -10.43
CA ASP A 94 -26.30 -5.27 -9.03
C ASP A 94 -26.98 -6.62 -8.82
N ARG A 95 -26.75 -7.22 -7.64
CA ARG A 95 -27.48 -8.38 -7.14
C ARG A 95 -28.96 -8.09 -6.93
N ASN A 96 -29.32 -6.83 -6.71
CA ASN A 96 -30.72 -6.42 -6.59
C ASN A 96 -31.50 -6.61 -7.90
N ASP A 97 -30.83 -6.55 -9.05
CA ASP A 97 -31.47 -6.77 -10.35
C ASP A 97 -31.65 -8.27 -10.66
N LEU A 98 -30.96 -9.16 -9.95
CA LEU A 98 -31.14 -10.60 -10.06
C LEU A 98 -32.44 -11.08 -9.39
N PRO A 99 -32.90 -12.30 -9.73
CA PRO A 99 -34.00 -12.97 -9.03
C PRO A 99 -33.79 -13.02 -7.51
N ALA A 100 -34.90 -12.98 -6.75
CA ALA A 100 -34.90 -12.84 -5.29
C ALA A 100 -33.98 -13.82 -4.55
N ARG A 101 -33.79 -15.04 -5.07
CA ARG A 101 -32.89 -16.06 -4.51
C ARG A 101 -31.41 -15.64 -4.41
N PHE A 102 -30.98 -14.67 -5.21
CA PHE A 102 -29.60 -14.16 -5.24
C PHE A 102 -29.45 -12.82 -4.52
N ARG A 103 -30.55 -12.22 -4.08
CA ARG A 103 -30.53 -10.98 -3.32
C ARG A 103 -30.09 -11.28 -1.89
N ARG A 104 -29.53 -10.26 -1.23
CA ARG A 104 -29.31 -10.32 0.21
C ARG A 104 -30.67 -10.36 0.90
N VAL A 105 -30.80 -11.20 1.94
CA VAL A 105 -32.02 -11.24 2.75
C VAL A 105 -32.13 -9.91 3.50
N PRO A 106 -33.18 -9.10 3.25
CA PRO A 106 -33.40 -7.90 4.04
C PRO A 106 -33.85 -8.30 5.44
N TRP A 107 -33.30 -7.61 6.44
CA TRP A 107 -33.67 -7.86 7.83
C TRP A 107 -35.00 -7.17 8.12
N THR A 108 -35.91 -7.89 8.76
CA THR A 108 -37.17 -7.32 9.23
C THR A 108 -36.94 -6.43 10.46
N GLN A 109 -37.84 -5.49 10.71
CA GLN A 109 -37.73 -4.60 11.87
C GLN A 109 -37.71 -5.38 13.19
N ALA A 110 -38.46 -6.48 13.28
CA ALA A 110 -38.48 -7.35 14.44
C ALA A 110 -37.14 -8.09 14.64
N GLU A 111 -36.50 -8.55 13.56
CA GLU A 111 -35.17 -9.16 13.65
C GLU A 111 -34.10 -8.15 14.07
N ILE A 112 -34.19 -6.92 13.55
CA ILE A 112 -33.29 -5.83 13.94
C ILE A 112 -33.45 -5.55 15.44
N GLU A 113 -34.69 -5.37 15.91
CA GLU A 113 -34.98 -5.14 17.32
C GLU A 113 -34.55 -6.33 18.21
N ALA A 114 -34.77 -7.56 17.75
CA ALA A 114 -34.32 -8.75 18.47
C ALA A 114 -32.79 -8.77 18.60
N VAL A 115 -32.05 -8.36 17.58
CA VAL A 115 -30.58 -8.26 17.68
C VAL A 115 -30.14 -7.09 18.57
N GLU A 116 -30.78 -5.93 18.46
CA GLU A 116 -30.47 -4.75 19.29
C GLU A 116 -30.76 -4.95 20.78
N THR A 117 -31.85 -5.67 21.10
CA THR A 117 -32.24 -5.99 22.47
C THR A 117 -31.56 -7.25 23.02
N GLY A 118 -30.69 -7.90 22.23
CA GLY A 118 -30.05 -9.16 22.62
C GLY A 118 -31.03 -10.34 22.77
N GLY A 119 -32.17 -10.28 22.10
CA GLY A 119 -33.22 -11.29 22.06
C GLY A 119 -34.38 -11.03 23.04
N ALA A 120 -34.36 -9.95 23.80
CA ALA A 120 -35.40 -9.67 24.80
C ALA A 120 -36.78 -9.41 24.16
N SER A 121 -36.84 -8.76 23.00
CA SER A 121 -38.12 -8.46 22.32
C SER A 121 -38.84 -9.71 21.77
N LEU A 122 -38.19 -10.87 21.71
CA LEU A 122 -38.82 -12.13 21.28
C LEU A 122 -39.68 -12.79 22.38
N PHE A 123 -39.49 -12.38 23.63
CA PHE A 123 -40.12 -12.98 24.81
C PHE A 123 -40.95 -12.00 25.65
N ALA A 124 -41.10 -10.77 25.16
CA ALA A 124 -41.85 -9.69 25.83
C ALA A 124 -43.33 -9.69 25.43
#